data_AF-A0A074WIT0-F1
#
_entry.id   AF-A0A074WIT0-F1
#
_cell.length_a   1.000
_cell.length_b   1.000
_cell.length_c   1.000
_cell.angle_alpha   90.00
_cell.angle_beta   90.00
_cell.angle_gamma   90.00
#
_symmetry.space_group_name_H-M   'P 1'
#
loop_
_entity.id
_entity.type
_entity.pdbx_description
1 polymer ?
#
loop_
_entity_poly.entity_id
_entity_poly.type
_entity_poly.pdbx_seq_one_letter_code
_entity_poly.pdbx_strand_id
1 'polypeptide(L)'
;MPVPSYGALPLSETFLCIRGLSLVAMVGIVGLTANFVAAINSVGIEPPREIVGTLSITCIATLYTLISVPFYMAQANLGLFIMTGIDSLLLLAFVIVSVTLGKPLSLLNCFAIATADSKIDAAGAASWLQSLVQNVKQGGSIGLYVWAGSTKLNCLETKAIWGLCIALCILFSCSCILLPTLWFKSKRAGLLPKKIEAA
;
A
#
# COMPACT_ATOMS: atom_id res chain seq x y z
N MET A 1 17.23 -11.54 -18.78
CA MET A 1 18.55 -11.44 -18.13
C MET A 1 18.54 -12.38 -16.93
N PRO A 2 19.60 -13.13 -16.64
CA PRO A 2 19.64 -14.00 -15.45
C PRO A 2 19.57 -13.14 -14.18
N VAL A 3 18.84 -13.62 -13.16
CA VAL A 3 18.68 -12.90 -11.90
C VAL A 3 20.03 -12.89 -11.15
N PRO A 4 20.47 -11.72 -10.65
CA PRO A 4 21.74 -11.62 -9.93
C PRO A 4 21.68 -12.35 -8.58
N SER A 5 22.57 -13.33 -8.40
CA SER A 5 22.60 -14.21 -7.22
C SER A 5 23.01 -13.51 -5.91
N TYR A 6 23.83 -12.45 -5.95
CA TYR A 6 24.38 -11.74 -4.77
C TYR A 6 24.91 -12.67 -3.64
N GLY A 7 25.36 -13.89 -3.97
CA GLY A 7 25.81 -14.88 -2.99
C GLY A 7 24.69 -15.58 -2.21
N ALA A 8 23.42 -15.36 -2.57
CA ALA A 8 22.25 -16.04 -2.05
C ALA A 8 21.09 -16.04 -3.08
N LEU A 9 21.18 -16.95 -4.05
CA LEU A 9 20.14 -17.22 -5.07
C LEU A 9 18.69 -17.16 -4.52
N PRO A 10 18.31 -17.92 -3.46
CA PRO A 10 16.91 -17.94 -3.03
C PRO A 10 16.44 -16.59 -2.44
N LEU A 11 17.34 -15.79 -1.85
CA LEU A 11 16.97 -14.45 -1.35
C LEU A 11 16.80 -13.44 -2.49
N SER A 12 17.57 -13.59 -3.57
CA SER A 12 17.45 -12.72 -4.75
C SER A 12 16.12 -12.92 -5.48
N GLU A 13 15.70 -14.17 -5.66
CA GLU A 13 14.44 -14.53 -6.32
C GLU A 13 13.23 -14.11 -5.50
N THR A 14 13.29 -14.30 -4.17
CA THR A 14 12.21 -13.87 -3.26
C THR A 14 12.04 -12.36 -3.25
N PHE A 15 13.13 -11.59 -3.31
CA PHE A 15 13.06 -10.13 -3.46
C PHE A 15 12.34 -9.73 -4.76
N LEU A 16 12.70 -10.36 -5.89
CA LEU A 16 12.05 -10.09 -7.17
C LEU A 16 10.56 -10.44 -7.15
N CYS A 17 10.19 -11.56 -6.52
CA CYS A 17 8.81 -11.98 -6.33
C CYS A 17 8.01 -10.97 -5.49
N ILE A 18 8.57 -10.52 -4.37
CA ILE A 18 7.95 -9.50 -3.50
C ILE A 18 7.72 -8.19 -4.26
N ARG A 19 8.69 -7.78 -5.10
CA ARG A 19 8.55 -6.58 -5.95
C ARG A 19 7.44 -6.73 -6.98
N GLY A 20 7.35 -7.89 -7.63
CA GLY A 20 6.26 -8.20 -8.55
C GLY A 20 4.89 -8.13 -7.86
N LEU A 21 4.75 -8.77 -6.70
CA LEU A 21 3.49 -8.75 -5.95
C LEU A 21 3.14 -7.35 -5.42
N SER A 22 4.15 -6.55 -5.04
CA SER A 22 3.96 -5.16 -4.63
C SER A 22 3.44 -4.31 -5.79
N LEU A 23 3.97 -4.47 -7.01
CA LEU A 23 3.47 -3.77 -8.19
C LEU A 23 2.03 -4.13 -8.51
N VAL A 24 1.68 -5.42 -8.46
CA VAL A 24 0.29 -5.88 -8.70
C VAL A 24 -0.66 -5.26 -7.68
N ALA A 25 -0.30 -5.26 -6.39
CA ALA A 25 -1.10 -4.66 -5.34
C ALA A 25 -1.26 -3.14 -5.53
N MET A 26 -0.21 -2.42 -5.91
CA MET A 26 -0.27 -0.98 -6.19
C MET A 26 -1.15 -0.65 -7.39
N VAL A 27 -1.04 -1.40 -8.49
CA VAL A 27 -1.91 -1.23 -9.67
C VAL A 27 -3.38 -1.47 -9.29
N GLY A 28 -3.65 -2.46 -8.45
CA GLY A 28 -4.98 -2.70 -7.88
C GLY A 28 -5.50 -1.51 -7.07
N ILE A 29 -4.67 -0.92 -6.21
CA ILE A 29 -5.05 0.29 -5.44
C ILE A 29 -5.32 1.46 -6.38
N VAL A 30 -4.45 1.72 -7.37
CA VAL A 30 -4.65 2.82 -8.35
C VAL A 30 -5.94 2.62 -9.14
N GLY A 31 -6.24 1.40 -9.60
CA GLY A 31 -7.47 1.10 -10.32
C GLY A 31 -8.74 1.33 -9.50
N LEU A 32 -8.77 0.80 -8.27
CA LEU A 32 -9.90 0.98 -7.35
C LEU A 32 -10.07 2.46 -6.98
N THR A 33 -8.99 3.15 -6.63
CA THR A 33 -9.05 4.58 -6.25
C THR A 33 -9.39 5.50 -7.42
N ALA A 34 -9.01 5.17 -8.65
CA ALA A 34 -9.43 5.93 -9.84
C ALA A 34 -10.94 5.83 -10.07
N ASN A 35 -11.53 4.64 -9.90
CA ASN A 35 -12.98 4.45 -9.97
C ASN A 35 -13.70 5.27 -8.90
N PHE A 36 -13.15 5.31 -7.67
CA PHE A 36 -13.68 6.11 -6.57
C PHE A 36 -13.73 7.60 -6.91
N VAL A 37 -12.62 8.14 -7.39
CA VAL A 37 -12.53 9.56 -7.72
C VAL A 37 -13.50 9.91 -8.84
N ALA A 38 -13.64 9.06 -9.85
CA ALA A 38 -14.61 9.25 -10.93
C ALA A 38 -16.07 9.24 -10.40
N ALA A 39 -16.40 8.30 -9.51
CA ALA A 39 -17.73 8.20 -8.91
C ALA A 39 -18.08 9.34 -7.95
N ILE A 40 -17.09 9.88 -7.23
CA ILE A 40 -17.29 11.04 -6.35
C ILE A 40 -17.46 12.33 -7.17
N ASN A 41 -16.66 12.48 -8.22
CA ASN A 41 -16.73 13.67 -9.06
C ASN A 41 -18.05 13.72 -9.88
N SER A 42 -18.64 12.57 -10.22
CA SER A 42 -19.92 12.54 -10.94
C SER A 42 -21.11 13.05 -10.11
N VAL A 43 -20.99 13.04 -8.78
CA VAL A 43 -21.99 13.61 -7.86
C VAL A 43 -21.63 15.04 -7.39
N GLY A 44 -20.54 15.62 -7.91
CA GLY A 44 -20.16 17.02 -7.64
C GLY A 44 -19.61 17.27 -6.24
N ILE A 45 -19.12 16.24 -5.55
CA ILE A 45 -18.54 16.35 -4.19
C ILE A 45 -17.02 16.22 -4.28
N GLU A 46 -16.28 16.92 -3.41
CA GLU A 46 -14.82 16.75 -3.34
C GLU A 46 -14.44 15.39 -2.70
N PRO A 47 -13.47 14.66 -3.26
CA PRO A 47 -13.04 13.38 -2.72
C PRO A 47 -12.38 13.53 -1.33
N PRO A 48 -12.56 12.54 -0.42
CA PRO A 48 -11.90 12.54 0.88
C PRO A 48 -10.38 12.63 0.75
N ARG A 49 -9.77 13.49 1.57
CA ARG A 49 -8.32 13.79 1.53
C ARG A 49 -7.46 12.54 1.73
N GLU A 50 -7.96 11.56 2.47
CA GLU A 50 -7.30 10.28 2.74
C GLU A 50 -7.14 9.44 1.49
N ILE A 51 -8.16 9.43 0.59
CA ILE A 51 -8.11 8.70 -0.68
C ILE A 51 -7.17 9.39 -1.65
N VAL A 52 -7.23 10.72 -1.74
CA VAL A 52 -6.30 11.50 -2.58
C VAL A 52 -4.85 11.32 -2.11
N GLY A 53 -4.61 11.35 -0.79
CA GLY A 53 -3.31 11.06 -0.20
C GLY A 53 -2.82 9.65 -0.52
N THR A 54 -3.68 8.64 -0.37
CA THR A 54 -3.36 7.25 -0.70
C THR A 54 -2.99 7.08 -2.17
N LEU A 55 -3.77 7.68 -3.08
CA LEU A 55 -3.51 7.65 -4.52
C LEU A 55 -2.14 8.27 -4.83
N SER A 56 -1.85 9.45 -4.29
CA SER A 56 -0.58 10.15 -4.54
C SER A 56 0.65 9.36 -4.09
N ILE A 57 0.62 8.81 -2.87
CA ILE A 57 1.70 7.98 -2.32
C ILE A 57 1.86 6.71 -3.16
N THR A 58 0.75 6.06 -3.52
CA THR A 58 0.77 4.82 -4.30
C THR A 58 1.35 5.06 -5.69
N CYS A 59 1.05 6.17 -6.36
CA CYS A 59 1.62 6.51 -7.66
C CYS A 59 3.15 6.70 -7.59
N ILE A 60 3.65 7.45 -6.60
CA ILE A 60 5.09 7.64 -6.38
C ILE A 60 5.77 6.32 -6.06
N ALA A 61 5.17 5.52 -5.18
CA ALA A 61 5.68 4.21 -4.80
C ALA A 61 5.70 3.23 -5.98
N THR A 62 4.72 3.31 -6.89
CA THR A 62 4.65 2.51 -8.12
C THR A 62 5.80 2.85 -9.05
N LEU A 63 6.03 4.15 -9.31
CA LEU A 63 7.14 4.60 -10.15
C LEU A 63 8.49 4.19 -9.57
N TYR A 64 8.69 4.37 -8.26
CA TYR A 64 9.89 3.90 -7.57
C TYR A 64 10.07 2.38 -7.71
N THR A 65 9.01 1.61 -7.46
CA THR A 65 9.07 0.14 -7.53
C THR A 65 9.34 -0.32 -8.97
N LEU A 66 8.85 0.38 -9.99
CA LEU A 66 9.14 0.08 -11.39
C LEU A 66 10.62 0.33 -11.73
N ILE A 67 11.17 1.45 -11.26
CA ILE A 67 12.59 1.81 -11.46
C ILE A 67 13.50 0.91 -10.63
N SER A 68 13.04 0.42 -9.47
CA SER A 68 13.84 -0.45 -8.59
C SER A 68 14.29 -1.75 -9.25
N VAL A 69 13.47 -2.32 -10.13
CA VAL A 69 13.72 -3.61 -10.80
C VAL A 69 14.94 -3.57 -11.72
N PRO A 70 15.05 -2.64 -12.69
CA PRO A 70 16.25 -2.56 -13.53
C PRO A 70 17.49 -2.16 -12.72
N PHE A 71 17.36 -1.30 -11.70
CA PHE A 71 18.49 -0.97 -10.81
C PHE A 71 19.01 -2.19 -10.05
N TYR A 72 18.11 -3.06 -9.60
CA TYR A 72 18.47 -4.33 -8.96
C TYR A 72 19.17 -5.29 -9.93
N MET A 73 18.70 -5.36 -11.18
CA MET A 73 19.30 -6.17 -12.25
C MET A 73 20.67 -5.65 -12.71
N ALA A 74 20.92 -4.34 -12.61
CA ALA A 74 22.17 -3.71 -13.03
C ALA A 74 23.37 -3.95 -12.08
N GLN A 75 23.21 -4.76 -11.01
CA GLN A 75 24.27 -5.08 -10.04
C GLN A 75 24.95 -3.85 -9.40
N ALA A 76 24.26 -2.72 -9.33
CA ALA A 76 24.75 -1.51 -8.67
C ALA A 76 24.73 -1.71 -7.15
N ASN A 77 25.82 -2.26 -6.59
CA ASN A 77 25.89 -2.68 -5.19
C ASN A 77 25.69 -1.55 -4.15
N LEU A 78 26.01 -0.29 -4.49
CA LEU A 78 25.70 0.87 -3.63
C LEU A 78 24.18 1.15 -3.60
N GLY A 79 23.47 0.78 -4.67
CA GLY A 79 22.03 0.91 -4.79
C GLY A 79 21.29 0.08 -3.74
N LEU A 80 21.74 -1.13 -3.40
CA LEU A 80 21.03 -2.00 -2.44
C LEU A 80 20.79 -1.35 -1.07
N PHE A 81 21.75 -0.57 -0.57
CA PHE A 81 21.60 0.12 0.72
C PHE A 81 20.64 1.31 0.62
N ILE A 82 20.77 2.12 -0.44
CA ILE A 82 19.87 3.26 -0.71
C ILE A 82 18.43 2.79 -0.86
N MET A 83 18.24 1.65 -1.55
CA MET A 83 16.95 1.01 -1.76
C MET A 83 16.30 0.55 -0.45
N THR A 84 17.10 0.09 0.52
CA THR A 84 16.58 -0.22 1.86
C THR A 84 16.05 1.04 2.54
N GLY A 85 16.78 2.14 2.42
CA GLY A 85 16.37 3.44 2.96
C GLY A 85 15.03 3.89 2.40
N ILE A 86 14.87 3.85 1.07
CA ILE A 86 13.61 4.25 0.42
C ILE A 86 12.47 3.28 0.77
N ASP A 87 12.73 1.97 0.82
CA ASP A 87 11.71 0.98 1.20
C ASP A 87 11.20 1.18 2.62
N SER A 88 12.09 1.54 3.56
CA SER A 88 11.69 1.85 4.93
C SER A 88 10.84 3.14 5.04
N LEU A 89 11.14 4.15 4.21
CA LEU A 89 10.32 5.35 4.12
C LEU A 89 8.93 5.04 3.53
N LEU A 90 8.86 4.19 2.50
CA LEU A 90 7.59 3.74 1.91
C LEU A 90 6.79 2.88 2.87
N LEU A 91 7.45 1.99 3.63
CA LEU A 91 6.83 1.21 4.70
C LEU A 91 6.16 2.14 5.70
N LEU A 92 6.87 3.16 6.19
CA LEU A 92 6.31 4.13 7.13
C LEU A 92 5.11 4.87 6.53
N ALA A 93 5.18 5.28 5.27
CA ALA A 93 4.09 5.94 4.57
C ALA A 93 2.84 5.04 4.49
N PHE A 94 3.00 3.78 4.07
CA PHE A 94 1.88 2.83 3.98
C PHE A 94 1.31 2.43 5.34
N VAL A 95 2.13 2.40 6.40
CA VAL A 95 1.63 2.20 7.78
C VAL A 95 0.73 3.36 8.20
N ILE A 96 1.14 4.61 7.96
CA ILE A 96 0.32 5.79 8.28
C ILE A 96 -0.99 5.77 7.49
N VAL A 97 -0.93 5.46 6.19
CA VAL A 97 -2.12 5.31 5.34
C VAL A 97 -3.03 4.20 5.85
N SER A 98 -2.49 3.03 6.20
CA SER A 98 -3.26 1.90 6.72
C SER A 98 -3.98 2.24 8.04
N VAL A 99 -3.31 2.96 8.94
CA VAL A 99 -3.91 3.39 10.22
C VAL A 99 -4.98 4.46 10.00
N THR A 100 -4.74 5.43 9.11
CA THR A 100 -5.71 6.51 8.84
C THR A 100 -6.96 5.99 8.14
N LEU A 101 -6.84 5.06 7.19
CA LEU A 101 -7.97 4.37 6.56
C LEU A 101 -8.63 3.36 7.52
N GLY A 102 -7.88 2.71 8.39
CA GLY A 102 -8.39 1.69 9.30
C GLY A 102 -9.36 2.22 10.35
N LYS A 103 -9.15 3.45 10.86
CA LYS A 103 -10.03 4.07 11.89
C LYS A 103 -11.51 4.12 11.46
N PRO A 104 -11.88 4.68 10.29
CA PRO A 104 -13.27 4.65 9.82
C PRO A 104 -13.75 3.27 9.37
N LEU A 105 -12.90 2.46 8.76
CA LEU A 105 -13.32 1.22 8.10
C LEU A 105 -13.47 0.04 9.05
N SER A 106 -12.79 0.05 10.19
CA SER A 106 -12.84 -1.02 11.20
C SER A 106 -14.23 -1.16 11.81
N LEU A 107 -14.96 -0.05 11.97
CA LEU A 107 -16.31 -0.02 12.55
C LEU A 107 -17.43 -0.25 11.53
N LEU A 108 -17.08 -0.41 10.25
CA LEU A 108 -18.05 -0.52 9.15
C LEU A 108 -18.39 -1.97 8.85
N ASN A 109 -19.68 -2.30 8.89
CA ASN A 109 -20.22 -3.59 8.48
C ASN A 109 -20.87 -3.48 7.09
N CYS A 110 -20.14 -3.89 6.04
CA CYS A 110 -20.62 -3.79 4.66
C CYS A 110 -21.88 -4.65 4.39
N PHE A 111 -22.11 -5.69 5.18
CA PHE A 111 -23.28 -6.57 5.05
C PHE A 111 -24.55 -5.99 5.67
N ALA A 112 -24.42 -4.99 6.56
CA ALA A 112 -25.55 -4.30 7.18
C ALA A 112 -26.04 -3.11 6.33
N ILE A 113 -25.31 -2.73 5.28
CA ILE A 113 -25.74 -1.74 4.30
C ILE A 113 -26.71 -2.43 3.34
N ALA A 114 -27.98 -2.04 3.40
CA ALA A 114 -28.98 -2.54 2.46
C ALA A 114 -28.54 -2.23 1.02
N THR A 115 -28.66 -3.21 0.14
CA THR A 115 -28.48 -3.02 -1.31
C THR A 115 -29.45 -1.92 -1.76
N ALA A 116 -29.03 -1.08 -2.71
CA ALA A 116 -29.70 0.15 -3.14
C ALA A 116 -31.20 0.06 -3.54
N ASP A 117 -31.80 -1.13 -3.47
CA ASP A 117 -33.20 -1.43 -3.83
C ASP A 117 -34.12 -1.73 -2.63
N SER A 118 -33.59 -1.97 -1.43
CA SER A 118 -34.41 -2.29 -0.26
C SER A 118 -34.18 -1.25 0.82
N LYS A 119 -35.26 -0.54 1.19
CA LYS A 119 -35.39 0.40 2.30
C LYS A 119 -34.29 0.25 3.34
N ILE A 120 -33.62 1.35 3.68
CA ILE A 120 -32.75 1.42 4.86
C ILE A 120 -33.54 0.82 6.03
N ASP A 121 -33.20 -0.41 6.42
CA ASP A 121 -33.77 -1.02 7.61
C ASP A 121 -33.43 -0.09 8.76
N ALA A 122 -34.41 0.28 9.59
CA ALA A 122 -34.17 1.18 10.71
C ALA A 122 -33.04 0.67 11.63
N ALA A 123 -32.86 -0.66 11.69
CA ALA A 123 -31.74 -1.31 12.37
C ALA A 123 -30.38 -1.10 11.66
N GLY A 124 -30.35 -1.10 10.33
CA GLY A 124 -29.17 -0.78 9.53
C GLY A 124 -28.77 0.69 9.66
N ALA A 125 -29.73 1.61 9.63
CA ALA A 125 -29.49 3.04 9.89
C ALA A 125 -28.99 3.30 11.31
N ALA A 126 -29.61 2.66 12.32
CA ALA A 126 -29.22 2.84 13.71
C ALA A 126 -27.78 2.34 13.97
N SER A 127 -27.41 1.18 13.44
CA SER A 127 -26.04 0.67 13.55
C SER A 127 -25.03 1.54 12.79
N TRP A 128 -25.42 2.09 11.64
CA TRP A 128 -24.64 3.09 10.91
C TRP A 128 -24.40 4.36 11.71
N LEU A 129 -25.45 4.97 12.25
CA LEU A 129 -25.36 6.18 13.08
C LEU A 129 -24.53 5.93 14.35
N GLN A 130 -24.70 4.78 14.98
CA GLN A 130 -23.94 4.43 16.18
C GLN A 130 -22.45 4.27 15.86
N SER A 131 -22.12 3.60 14.75
CA SER A 131 -20.73 3.46 14.31
C SER A 131 -20.12 4.78 13.78
N LEU A 132 -20.92 5.66 13.18
CA LEU A 132 -20.55 7.04 12.84
C LEU A 132 -20.17 7.85 14.09
N VAL A 133 -21.03 7.85 15.11
CA VAL A 133 -20.79 8.58 16.37
C VAL A 133 -19.53 8.06 17.06
N GLN A 134 -19.30 6.74 17.07
CA GLN A 134 -18.08 6.16 17.61
C GLN A 134 -16.84 6.55 16.79
N ASN A 135 -16.95 6.59 15.46
CA ASN A 135 -15.85 7.03 14.62
C ASN A 135 -15.43 8.48 14.87
N VAL A 136 -16.42 9.39 15.00
CA VAL A 136 -16.18 10.80 15.34
C VAL A 136 -15.50 10.92 16.71
N LYS A 137 -15.96 10.16 17.71
CA LYS A 137 -15.32 10.13 19.04
C LYS A 137 -13.88 9.62 19.01
N GLN A 138 -13.54 8.76 18.05
CA GLN A 138 -12.19 8.23 17.85
C GLN A 138 -11.33 9.10 16.90
N GLY A 139 -11.82 10.28 16.50
CA GLY A 139 -11.11 11.21 15.62
C GLY A 139 -10.94 10.67 14.19
N GLY A 140 -11.89 9.86 13.71
CA GLY A 140 -11.93 9.37 12.34
C GLY A 140 -12.45 10.40 11.34
N SER A 141 -12.19 10.15 10.05
CA SER A 141 -12.62 11.03 8.97
C SER A 141 -14.08 10.78 8.59
N ILE A 142 -14.90 11.83 8.73
CA ILE A 142 -16.34 11.80 8.42
C ILE A 142 -16.56 11.61 6.92
N GLY A 143 -15.78 12.28 6.08
CA GLY A 143 -15.97 12.26 4.62
C GLY A 143 -15.78 10.87 4.02
N LEU A 144 -14.69 10.19 4.41
CA LEU A 144 -14.42 8.83 3.97
C LEU A 144 -15.45 7.83 4.51
N TYR A 145 -15.84 7.96 5.78
CA TYR A 145 -16.79 7.04 6.40
C TYR A 145 -18.18 7.12 5.75
N VAL A 146 -18.70 8.33 5.56
CA VAL A 146 -20.02 8.56 4.95
C VAL A 146 -20.06 8.03 3.51
N TRP A 147 -19.02 8.28 2.73
CA TRP A 147 -18.95 7.76 1.37
C TRP A 147 -18.81 6.24 1.35
N ALA A 148 -17.94 5.68 2.18
CA ALA A 148 -17.64 4.25 2.23
C ALA A 148 -18.84 3.38 2.61
N GLY A 149 -19.97 3.93 3.06
CA GLY A 149 -21.19 3.14 3.06
C GLY A 149 -22.46 3.86 2.69
N SER A 150 -22.30 4.74 1.71
CA SER A 150 -23.37 5.07 0.78
C SER A 150 -23.95 3.83 0.09
N THR A 151 -23.10 2.86 -0.29
CA THR A 151 -23.52 1.60 -0.92
C THR A 151 -22.67 0.42 -0.44
N LYS A 152 -23.21 -0.79 -0.55
CA LYS A 152 -22.49 -2.04 -0.25
C LYS A 152 -21.24 -2.20 -1.13
N LEU A 153 -21.32 -1.79 -2.40
CA LEU A 153 -20.21 -1.87 -3.34
C LEU A 153 -19.06 -0.96 -2.89
N ASN A 154 -19.35 0.31 -2.62
CA ASN A 154 -18.37 1.30 -2.16
C ASN A 154 -17.68 0.83 -0.87
N CYS A 155 -18.42 0.20 0.04
CA CYS A 155 -17.87 -0.36 1.29
C CYS A 155 -16.85 -1.47 1.04
N LEU A 156 -17.20 -2.43 0.18
CA LEU A 156 -16.32 -3.55 -0.16
C LEU A 156 -15.06 -3.07 -0.88
N GLU A 157 -15.20 -2.15 -1.83
CA GLU A 157 -14.06 -1.60 -2.53
C GLU A 157 -13.14 -0.80 -1.58
N THR A 158 -13.69 -0.03 -0.64
CA THR A 158 -12.87 0.75 0.30
C THR A 158 -12.12 -0.17 1.27
N LYS A 159 -12.78 -1.24 1.73
CA LYS A 159 -12.12 -2.29 2.53
C LYS A 159 -11.06 -3.03 1.73
N ALA A 160 -11.26 -3.24 0.43
CA ALA A 160 -10.24 -3.85 -0.44
C ALA A 160 -9.00 -2.95 -0.56
N ILE A 161 -9.17 -1.63 -0.75
CA ILE A 161 -8.05 -0.67 -0.76
C ILE A 161 -7.28 -0.72 0.56
N TRP A 162 -7.99 -0.72 1.70
CA TRP A 162 -7.36 -0.83 3.02
C TRP A 162 -6.59 -2.16 3.20
N GLY A 163 -7.18 -3.28 2.78
CA GLY A 163 -6.53 -4.59 2.82
C GLY A 163 -5.27 -4.66 1.95
N LEU A 164 -5.31 -4.07 0.76
CA LEU A 164 -4.13 -3.96 -0.12
C LEU A 164 -3.04 -3.08 0.49
N CYS A 165 -3.38 -2.01 1.22
CA CYS A 165 -2.41 -1.21 1.96
C CYS A 165 -1.71 -2.02 3.06
N ILE A 166 -2.45 -2.88 3.78
CA ILE A 166 -1.86 -3.80 4.77
C ILE A 166 -0.93 -4.81 4.09
N ALA A 167 -1.34 -5.38 2.96
CA ALA A 167 -0.50 -6.29 2.20
C ALA A 167 0.80 -5.62 1.75
N LEU A 168 0.75 -4.37 1.29
CA LEU A 168 1.94 -3.59 0.96
C LEU A 168 2.85 -3.36 2.17
N CYS A 169 2.29 -3.10 3.36
CA CYS A 169 3.11 -2.98 4.59
C CYS A 169 3.92 -4.26 4.84
N ILE A 170 3.31 -5.43 4.67
CA ILE A 170 3.99 -6.73 4.85
C ILE A 170 5.07 -6.91 3.78
N LEU A 171 4.77 -6.65 2.52
CA LEU A 171 5.71 -6.80 1.41
C LEU A 171 6.92 -5.86 1.55
N PHE A 172 6.70 -4.60 1.90
CA PHE A 172 7.79 -3.66 2.17
C PHE A 172 8.59 -4.03 3.43
N SER A 173 7.95 -4.60 4.46
CA SER A 173 8.65 -5.12 5.64
C SER A 173 9.61 -6.25 5.26
N CYS A 174 9.15 -7.21 4.44
CA CYS A 174 10.01 -8.26 3.92
C CYS A 174 11.16 -7.67 3.08
N SER A 175 10.87 -6.68 2.23
CA SER A 175 11.89 -6.01 1.40
C SER A 175 12.99 -5.33 2.26
N CYS A 176 12.59 -4.66 3.35
CA CYS A 176 13.52 -4.02 4.29
C CYS A 176 14.45 -5.01 5.01
N ILE A 177 14.05 -6.28 5.14
CA ILE A 177 14.88 -7.35 5.74
C ILE A 177 15.78 -8.00 4.68
N LEU A 178 15.26 -8.22 3.48
CA LEU A 178 15.98 -8.91 2.40
C LEU A 178 17.12 -8.05 1.82
N LEU A 179 16.92 -6.75 1.63
CA LEU A 179 17.94 -5.89 1.00
C LEU A 179 19.24 -5.77 1.83
N PRO A 180 19.21 -5.51 3.16
CA PRO A 180 20.42 -5.49 3.98
C PRO A 180 21.11 -6.85 4.05
N THR A 181 20.34 -7.94 4.16
CA THR A 181 20.91 -9.29 4.24
C THR A 181 21.61 -9.69 2.95
N LEU A 182 21.05 -9.32 1.79
CA LEU A 182 21.70 -9.45 0.49
C LEU A 182 22.97 -8.59 0.39
N TRP A 183 22.94 -7.34 0.89
CA TRP A 183 24.12 -6.47 0.90
C TRP A 183 25.26 -7.02 1.78
N PHE A 184 24.94 -7.53 2.98
CA PHE A 184 25.94 -8.16 3.84
C PHE A 184 26.53 -9.43 3.21
N LYS A 185 25.70 -10.25 2.55
CA LYS A 185 26.18 -11.45 1.84
C LYS A 185 26.99 -11.12 0.60
N SER A 186 26.59 -10.14 -0.20
CA SER A 186 27.36 -9.71 -1.38
C SER A 186 28.73 -9.15 -0.99
N LYS A 187 28.80 -8.42 0.13
CA LYS A 187 30.06 -7.96 0.73
C LYS A 187 30.96 -9.11 1.18
N ARG A 188 30.40 -10.11 1.87
CA ARG A 188 31.16 -11.30 2.32
C ARG A 188 31.63 -12.19 1.18
N ALA A 189 30.87 -12.26 0.08
CA ALA A 189 31.22 -13.05 -1.10
C ALA A 189 32.32 -12.41 -1.98
N GLY A 190 32.86 -11.24 -1.60
CA GLY A 190 33.87 -10.55 -2.40
C GLY A 190 33.36 -10.02 -3.75
N LEU A 191 32.03 -9.95 -3.93
CA LEU A 191 31.38 -9.45 -5.14
C LEU A 191 31.31 -7.91 -5.18
N LEU A 192 31.74 -7.24 -4.10
CA LEU A 192 32.02 -5.81 -4.10
C LEU A 192 33.46 -5.59 -4.59
N PRO A 193 33.72 -4.69 -5.55
CA PRO A 193 35.09 -4.29 -5.83
C PRO A 193 35.71 -3.78 -4.53
N LYS A 194 36.85 -4.35 -4.14
CA LYS A 194 37.73 -3.74 -3.13
C LYS A 194 37.86 -2.27 -3.53
N LYS A 195 37.61 -1.34 -2.59
CA LYS A 195 37.99 0.06 -2.82
C LYS A 195 39.43 0.00 -3.34
N ILE A 196 39.66 0.51 -4.55
CA ILE A 196 41.00 0.73 -5.05
C ILE A 196 41.65 1.63 -4.00
N GLU A 197 42.55 1.07 -3.21
CA GLU A 197 43.49 1.82 -2.40
C GLU A 197 44.31 2.61 -3.42
N ALA A 198 43.93 3.89 -3.61
CA ALA A 198 44.71 4.81 -4.41
C ALA A 198 46.03 5.05 -3.67
N ALA A 199 47.09 4.52 -4.27
CA ALA A 199 48.48 4.84 -3.98
C ALA A 199 48.82 6.29 -4.36
#